data_AF-F3GMU7-F1
#
_entry.id   AF-F3GMU7-F1
#
_cell.length_a   1.000
_cell.length_b   1.000
_cell.length_c   1.000
_cell.angle_alpha   90.00
_cell.angle_beta   90.00
_cell.angle_gamma   90.00
#
_symmetry.space_group_name_H-M   'P 1'
#
loop_
_entity.id
_entity.type
_entity.pdbx_description
1 polymer ?
#
loop_
_entity_poly.entity_id
_entity_poly.type
_entity_poly.pdbx_seq_one_letter_code
_entity_poly.pdbx_strand_id
1 'polypeptide(L)'
;ITLDADLQNPPEEIPRLVKLAEQGYDVVGTVRSNRQDSAWRRWPSKLINLAVQRSTGVAMNDYGCMLRAYRRTIVDAMLACRERSTFIPILANGFARHTTEVLV
;
A
#
# COMPACT_ATOMS: atom_id res chain seq x y z
N ILE A 1 8.12 6.71 4.96
CA ILE A 1 8.01 6.37 3.52
C ILE A 1 8.84 5.13 3.30
N THR A 2 8.33 4.16 2.56
CA THR A 2 9.08 3.02 2.02
C THR A 2 9.25 3.21 0.52
N LEU A 3 10.36 2.73 -0.03
CA LEU A 3 10.69 2.78 -1.46
C LEU A 3 11.69 1.65 -1.74
N ASP A 4 11.46 0.89 -2.81
CA ASP A 4 12.41 -0.12 -3.29
C ASP A 4 13.57 0.53 -4.05
N ALA A 5 14.74 -0.10 -3.97
CA ALA A 5 15.95 0.36 -4.65
C ALA A 5 16.05 -0.10 -6.12
N ASP A 6 14.99 -0.70 -6.67
CA ASP A 6 14.95 -1.28 -8.02
C ASP A 6 14.62 -0.27 -9.13
N LEU A 7 14.49 1.01 -8.77
CA LEU A 7 14.15 2.14 -9.65
C LEU A 7 12.80 1.98 -10.37
N GLN A 8 11.95 1.04 -9.96
CA GLN A 8 10.63 0.83 -10.56
C GLN A 8 9.60 1.86 -10.11
N ASN A 9 9.88 2.57 -9.02
CA ASN A 9 9.01 3.53 -8.36
C ASN A 9 9.66 4.93 -8.40
N PRO A 10 9.03 5.93 -9.04
CA PRO A 10 9.59 7.27 -9.16
C PRO A 10 9.62 7.96 -7.78
N PRO A 11 10.79 8.38 -7.27
CA PRO A 11 10.89 9.11 -6.01
C PRO A 11 10.20 10.49 -6.06
N GLU A 12 9.95 11.02 -7.26
CA GLU A 12 9.25 12.30 -7.49
C GLU A 12 7.81 12.30 -6.97
N GLU A 13 7.22 11.13 -6.74
CA GLU A 13 5.86 11.02 -6.18
C GLU A 13 5.84 11.11 -4.63
N ILE A 14 6.98 11.00 -3.95
CA ILE A 14 7.06 11.07 -2.48
C ILE A 14 6.33 12.31 -1.91
N PRO A 15 6.50 13.53 -2.45
CA PRO A 15 5.77 14.71 -1.97
C PRO A 15 4.25 14.56 -2.05
N ARG A 16 3.73 13.88 -3.07
CA ARG A 16 2.29 13.62 -3.23
C ARG A 16 1.78 12.66 -2.15
N LEU A 17 2.55 11.62 -1.83
CA LEU A 17 2.23 10.69 -0.75
C LEU A 17 2.22 11.40 0.61
N VAL A 18 3.19 12.30 0.86
CA VAL A 18 3.25 13.10 2.09
C VAL A 18 2.02 14.00 2.22
N LYS A 19 1.64 14.71 1.15
CA LYS A 19 0.47 15.58 1.14
C LYS A 19 -0.82 14.82 1.47
N LEU A 20 -0.98 13.60 0.96
CA LEU A 20 -2.12 12.76 1.30
C LEU A 20 -2.06 12.30 2.76
N ALA A 21 -0.90 11.86 3.24
CA ALA A 21 -0.76 11.51 4.65
C ALA A 21 -1.16 12.70 5.56
N GLU A 22 -0.76 13.92 5.21
CA GLU A 22 -1.14 15.16 5.90
C GLU A 22 -2.65 15.44 5.93
N GLN A 23 -3.39 15.02 4.89
CA GLN A 23 -4.86 15.12 4.85
C GLN A 23 -5.58 14.18 5.84
N GLY A 24 -4.85 13.31 6.53
CA GLY A 24 -5.40 12.43 7.56
C GLY A 24 -5.44 10.95 7.17
N TYR A 25 -4.83 10.57 6.04
CA TYR A 25 -4.66 9.16 5.69
C TYR A 25 -3.54 8.54 6.54
N ASP A 26 -3.85 7.38 7.13
CA ASP A 26 -2.95 6.57 7.94
C ASP A 26 -1.93 5.82 7.08
N VAL A 27 -2.39 5.32 5.93
CA VAL A 27 -1.58 4.60 4.95
C VAL A 27 -1.90 5.12 3.55
N VAL A 28 -0.86 5.48 2.80
CA VAL A 28 -0.96 5.89 1.40
C VAL A 28 -0.15 4.92 0.56
N GLY A 29 -0.85 4.12 -0.24
CA GLY A 29 -0.25 3.25 -1.24
C GLY A 29 -0.09 3.93 -2.59
N THR A 30 0.73 3.35 -3.45
CA THR A 30 0.79 3.70 -4.86
C THR A 30 0.42 2.49 -5.71
N VAL A 31 -0.23 2.74 -6.83
CA VAL A 31 -0.63 1.73 -7.80
C VAL A 31 -0.01 2.11 -9.13
N ARG A 32 0.76 1.19 -9.71
CA ARG A 32 1.45 1.43 -10.98
C ARG A 32 0.42 1.50 -12.10
N SER A 33 0.34 2.66 -12.77
CA SER A 33 -0.59 2.91 -13.86
C SER A 33 -0.19 2.17 -15.14
N ASN A 34 1.12 1.98 -15.36
CA ASN A 34 1.67 1.53 -16.64
C ASN A 34 2.22 0.09 -16.62
N ARG A 35 1.40 -0.89 -16.19
CA ARG A 35 1.71 -2.30 -16.41
C ARG A 35 1.36 -2.69 -17.85
N GLN A 36 2.34 -2.76 -18.75
CA GLN A 36 2.24 -3.47 -20.04
C GLN A 36 2.13 -5.00 -19.86
N ASP A 37 1.36 -5.47 -18.87
CA ASP A 37 1.08 -6.89 -18.70
C ASP A 37 -0.28 -7.20 -19.34
N SER A 38 -0.26 -8.12 -20.31
CA SER A 38 -1.42 -8.65 -21.02
C SER A 38 -2.63 -8.87 -20.11
N ALA A 39 -3.83 -8.57 -20.62
CA ALA A 39 -5.11 -8.69 -19.91
C ALA A 39 -5.32 -10.03 -19.16
N TRP A 40 -4.60 -11.08 -19.55
CA TRP A 40 -4.57 -12.39 -18.92
C TRP A 40 -3.99 -12.42 -17.49
N ARG A 41 -3.01 -11.56 -17.16
CA ARG A 41 -2.42 -11.47 -15.81
C ARG A 41 -3.22 -10.63 -14.81
N ARG A 42 -4.27 -9.91 -15.26
CA ARG A 42 -5.14 -9.11 -14.39
C ARG A 42 -6.15 -9.94 -13.57
N TRP A 43 -6.49 -11.14 -14.05
CA TRP A 43 -7.53 -11.98 -13.42
C TRP A 43 -7.13 -12.51 -12.02
N PRO A 44 -5.91 -13.07 -11.83
CA PRO A 44 -5.49 -13.55 -10.51
C PRO A 44 -5.37 -12.42 -9.49
N SER A 45 -4.79 -11.27 -9.88
CA SER A 45 -4.66 -10.10 -9.01
C SER A 45 -6.02 -9.55 -8.57
N LYS A 46 -7.01 -9.52 -9.47
CA LYS A 46 -8.38 -9.13 -9.11
C LYS A 46 -9.01 -10.08 -8.10
N LEU A 47 -8.83 -11.39 -8.24
CA LEU A 47 -9.38 -12.37 -7.30
C LEU A 47 -8.74 -12.26 -5.92
N ILE A 48 -7.42 -12.09 -5.85
CA ILE A 48 -6.70 -11.90 -4.58
C ILE A 48 -7.11 -10.58 -3.93
N ASN A 49 -7.19 -9.49 -4.69
CA ASN A 49 -7.65 -8.20 -4.18
C ASN A 49 -9.09 -8.28 -3.68
N LEU A 50 -9.99 -8.97 -4.39
CA LEU A 50 -11.37 -9.17 -3.96
C LEU A 50 -11.45 -10.01 -2.66
N ALA A 51 -10.63 -11.04 -2.53
CA ALA A 51 -10.57 -11.88 -1.34
C ALA A 51 -10.03 -11.09 -0.13
N VAL A 52 -8.96 -10.32 -0.31
CA VAL A 52 -8.37 -9.47 0.73
C VAL A 52 -9.31 -8.33 1.11
N GLN A 53 -9.98 -7.71 0.14
CA GLN A 53 -10.98 -6.67 0.40
C GLN A 53 -12.15 -7.23 1.22
N ARG A 54 -12.60 -8.46 0.94
CA ARG A 54 -13.66 -9.11 1.72
C ARG A 54 -13.23 -9.47 3.14
N SER A 55 -11.96 -9.84 3.35
CA SER A 55 -11.47 -10.25 4.66
C SER A 55 -11.00 -9.09 5.54
N THR A 56 -10.47 -8.02 4.94
CA THR A 56 -9.89 -6.87 5.67
C THR A 56 -10.77 -5.62 5.62
N GLY A 57 -11.77 -5.56 4.74
CA GLY A 57 -12.58 -4.35 4.50
C GLY A 57 -11.83 -3.23 3.79
N VAL A 58 -10.52 -3.41 3.52
CA VAL A 58 -9.65 -2.40 2.91
C VAL A 58 -9.43 -2.75 1.44
N ALA A 59 -9.94 -1.89 0.55
CA ALA A 59 -9.75 -2.00 -0.88
C ALA A 59 -8.38 -1.42 -1.27
N MET A 60 -7.35 -2.26 -1.32
CA MET A 60 -6.07 -1.92 -1.94
C MET A 60 -5.88 -2.75 -3.21
N ASN A 61 -5.60 -2.08 -4.33
CA ASN A 61 -5.43 -2.66 -5.65
C ASN A 61 -4.02 -3.19 -5.90
N ASP A 62 -2.99 -2.69 -5.21
CA ASP A 62 -1.62 -3.19 -5.39
C ASP A 62 -0.85 -3.27 -4.07
N TYR A 63 -0.84 -4.47 -3.50
CA TYR A 63 -0.01 -4.79 -2.33
C TYR A 63 1.48 -5.02 -2.67
N GLY A 64 1.84 -5.14 -3.95
CA GLY A 64 3.20 -5.40 -4.40
C GLY A 64 4.05 -4.14 -4.61
N CYS A 65 3.42 -2.97 -4.67
CA CYS A 65 4.13 -1.71 -4.77
C CYS A 65 4.63 -1.24 -3.40
N MET A 66 5.95 -1.08 -3.25
CA MET A 66 6.58 -0.68 -1.99
C MET A 66 6.74 0.83 -1.81
N LEU A 67 6.43 1.65 -2.82
CA LEU A 67 6.34 3.10 -2.63
C LEU A 67 5.08 3.43 -1.82
N ARG A 68 5.25 3.60 -0.51
CA ARG A 68 4.14 3.77 0.44
C ARG A 68 4.48 4.76 1.56
N ALA A 69 3.46 5.46 2.05
CA ALA A 69 3.55 6.28 3.25
C ALA A 69 2.76 5.66 4.39
N TYR A 70 3.30 5.77 5.59
CA TYR A 70 2.70 5.32 6.83
C TYR A 70 2.78 6.46 7.85
N ARG A 71 1.68 6.75 8.54
CA ARG A 71 1.69 7.62 9.71
C ARG A 71 2.51 7.00 10.84
N ARG A 72 3.13 7.85 11.66
CA ARG A 72 3.95 7.44 12.81
C ARG A 72 3.20 6.47 13.73
N THR A 73 1.96 6.80 14.04
CA THR A 73 1.06 5.99 14.88
C THR A 73 0.89 4.56 14.36
N ILE A 74 0.82 4.36 13.05
CA ILE A 74 0.72 3.04 12.43
C ILE A 74 2.03 2.27 12.59
N VAL A 75 3.17 2.93 12.34
CA VAL A 75 4.49 2.31 12.51
C VAL A 75 4.68 1.86 13.96
N ASP A 76 4.30 2.70 14.93
CA ASP A 76 4.43 2.37 16.36
C ASP A 76 3.53 1.19 16.76
N ALA A 77 2.30 1.13 16.23
CA ALA A 77 1.39 0.00 16.44
C ALA A 77 1.94 -1.31 15.85
N MET A 78 2.54 -1.24 14.66
CA MET A 78 3.19 -2.39 14.03
C MET A 78 4.39 -2.88 14.83
N LEU A 79 5.23 -1.98 15.34
CA LEU A 79 6.40 -2.33 16.17
C LEU A 79 6.02 -2.90 17.54
N ALA A 80 4.88 -2.47 18.10
CA ALA A 80 4.34 -3.02 19.34
C ALA A 80 3.67 -4.40 19.14
N CYS A 81 3.33 -4.77 17.90
CA CYS A 81 2.73 -6.05 17.59
C CYS A 81 3.75 -7.20 17.74
N ARG A 82 3.35 -8.26 18.46
CA ARG A 82 4.18 -9.47 18.60
C ARG A 82 4.15 -10.38 17.37
N GLU A 83 3.20 -10.16 16.47
CA GLU A 83 3.10 -10.91 15.21
C GLU A 83 4.18 -10.43 14.23
N ARG A 84 5.00 -11.38 13.77
CA ARG A 84 6.02 -11.12 12.75
C ARG A 84 5.46 -11.47 11.39
N SER A 85 4.80 -10.52 10.74
CA SER A 85 4.46 -10.64 9.33
C SER A 85 5.53 -9.99 8.48
N THR A 86 6.12 -10.74 7.56
CA THR A 86 7.00 -10.19 6.51
C THR A 86 6.24 -9.24 5.58
N PHE A 87 4.90 -9.25 5.63
CA PHE A 87 4.04 -8.46 4.77
C PHE A 87 3.62 -7.14 5.44
N ILE A 88 4.56 -6.19 5.46
CA ILE A 88 4.40 -4.83 6.02
C ILE A 88 3.07 -4.17 5.61
N PRO A 89 2.65 -4.20 4.32
CA PRO A 89 1.38 -3.61 3.88
C PRO A 89 0.12 -4.12 4.59
N ILE A 90 0.01 -5.45 4.76
CA ILE A 90 -1.17 -6.08 5.37
C ILE A 90 -1.20 -5.77 6.86
N LEU A 91 -0.03 -5.87 7.52
CA LEU A 91 0.07 -5.57 8.94
C LEU A 91 -0.28 -4.09 9.21
N ALA A 92 0.21 -3.16 8.40
CA ALA A 92 -0.12 -1.74 8.51
C ALA A 92 -1.62 -1.48 8.33
N ASN A 93 -2.25 -2.11 7.33
CA ASN A 93 -3.69 -1.96 7.08
C ASN A 93 -4.55 -2.49 8.23
N GLY A 94 -4.08 -3.48 8.99
CA GLY A 94 -4.80 -3.98 10.18
C GLY A 94 -4.95 -2.94 11.29
N PHE A 95 -4.06 -1.95 11.36
CA PHE A 95 -4.10 -0.86 12.34
C PHE A 95 -4.64 0.46 11.77
N ALA A 96 -4.72 0.57 10.45
CA ALA A 96 -5.14 1.78 9.75
C ALA A 96 -6.66 1.96 9.77
N ARG A 97 -7.13 3.20 9.93
CA ARG A 97 -8.55 3.56 9.77
C ARG A 97 -8.81 4.18 8.40
N HIS A 98 -7.87 5.01 7.94
CA HIS A 98 -7.97 5.71 6.67
C HIS A 98 -6.83 5.32 5.74
N THR A 99 -7.16 4.54 4.71
CA THR A 99 -6.20 4.11 3.70
C THR A 99 -6.58 4.70 2.34
N THR A 100 -5.59 5.09 1.54
CA THR A 100 -5.81 5.52 0.16
C THR A 100 -4.72 5.02 -0.77
N GLU A 101 -5.00 5.03 -2.06
CA GLU A 101 -4.05 4.66 -3.12
C GLU A 101 -4.03 5.75 -4.19
N VAL A 102 -2.85 6.05 -4.72
CA VAL A 102 -2.69 6.93 -5.88
C VAL A 102 -2.06 6.22 -7.06
N LEU A 103 -2.53 6.57 -8.24
CA LEU A 103 -1.93 6.12 -9.49
C LEU A 103 -0.61 6.86 -9.73
N VAL A 104 0.42 6.07 -9.99
CA VAL A 104 1.80 6.47 -10.30
C VAL A 104 2.25 5.79 -11.59
#